data_AF-A0A1Y3QT44-F1
#
_entry.id   AF-A0A1Y3QT44-F1
#
_cell.length_a   1.000
_cell.length_b   1.000
_cell.length_c   1.000
_cell.angle_alpha   90.00
_cell.angle_beta   90.00
_cell.angle_gamma   90.00
#
_symmetry.space_group_name_H-M   'P 1'
#
loop_
_entity.id
_entity.type
_entity.pdbx_description
1 polymer ?
#
loop_
_entity_poly.entity_id
_entity_poly.type
_entity_poly.pdbx_seq_one_letter_code
_entity_poly.pdbx_strand_id
1 'polypeptide(L)'
;MRGDGAMPGAKLIEIECKSLLNRVDTPYMSFGWSVNPYRGCVHACVYCYARRYHEYLALGPGHDFEQQIFVKVNAVEVLRRELARKSWNREAVAVGTAVDPYQPAEGRYRLTRGILEALADYDTPCSIVTKNSMILRDLDVLQRLARGPGVSVAFSITTLNSALAKRIEPDTPPPQQRLRVMRQLVQAGVRAGVLLAPILPGLTDDTHSLEAVIRAAREHGAAFVSAAVLRLQGSVKDVYKDFLIREVPWLLPLYERLYPAAYAPRAYQDRILGRVQQLKRRHGFARSEPFVYTRPQAAPEQLSLFERIASSSWQREQPHLSQPACGRPPKTPAIAALVSTANRRQTEQTRNAQPFGRSSR
;
A
#
# COMPACT_ATOMS: atom_id res chain seq x y z
N MET A 1 -6.92 -28.04 -16.27
CA MET A 1 -7.24 -27.47 -17.59
C MET A 1 -7.62 -26.00 -17.39
N ARG A 2 -7.17 -25.16 -18.33
CA ARG A 2 -7.32 -23.70 -18.48
C ARG A 2 -8.72 -23.24 -17.98
N GLY A 3 -8.86 -22.24 -17.13
CA GLY A 3 -8.39 -20.87 -17.33
C GLY A 3 -9.56 -20.08 -17.91
N ASP A 4 -10.35 -19.43 -17.04
CA ASP A 4 -11.26 -18.32 -17.38
C ASP A 4 -11.78 -17.71 -16.07
N GLY A 5 -10.94 -16.89 -15.44
CA GLY A 5 -11.39 -15.90 -14.45
C GLY A 5 -12.15 -14.76 -15.14
N ALA A 6 -13.20 -15.10 -15.88
CA ALA A 6 -14.04 -14.18 -16.60
C ALA A 6 -14.84 -13.34 -15.60
N MET A 7 -14.31 -12.16 -15.30
CA MET A 7 -15.05 -11.05 -14.71
C MET A 7 -16.18 -10.61 -15.65
N PRO A 8 -17.43 -10.46 -15.21
CA PRO A 8 -18.43 -9.81 -16.03
C PRO A 8 -18.01 -8.34 -16.26
N GLY A 9 -17.71 -7.96 -17.51
CA GLY A 9 -17.85 -6.58 -18.01
C GLY A 9 -16.58 -5.71 -18.16
N ALA A 10 -15.54 -5.87 -17.34
CA ALA A 10 -14.37 -4.97 -17.39
C ALA A 10 -13.20 -5.53 -18.23
N LYS A 11 -12.73 -4.76 -19.21
CA LYS A 11 -11.50 -4.99 -19.98
C LYS A 11 -10.28 -4.68 -19.11
N LEU A 12 -9.43 -5.69 -18.93
CA LEU A 12 -8.13 -5.53 -18.26
C LEU A 12 -7.06 -5.24 -19.32
N ILE A 13 -6.39 -4.10 -19.19
CA ILE A 13 -5.38 -3.61 -20.13
C ILE A 13 -4.04 -3.60 -19.42
N GLU A 14 -3.17 -4.54 -19.76
CA GLU A 14 -1.83 -4.61 -19.19
C GLU A 14 -0.95 -3.47 -19.74
N ILE A 15 -0.29 -2.75 -18.83
CA ILE A 15 0.62 -1.65 -19.13
C ILE A 15 1.87 -1.75 -18.27
N GLU A 16 2.93 -1.12 -18.72
CA GLU A 16 4.13 -0.90 -17.92
C GLU A 16 4.18 0.54 -17.41
N CYS A 17 4.74 0.72 -16.21
CA CYS A 17 4.97 2.04 -15.62
C CYS A 17 6.47 2.32 -15.47
N LYS A 18 6.85 3.60 -15.55
CA LYS A 18 8.25 4.04 -15.34
C LYS A 18 8.58 4.27 -13.86
N SER A 19 7.58 4.74 -13.11
CA SER A 19 7.61 4.91 -11.66
C SER A 19 6.30 4.38 -11.04
N LEU A 20 6.36 3.96 -9.79
CA LEU A 20 5.17 3.61 -9.01
C LEU A 20 4.97 4.56 -7.83
N LEU A 21 6.04 5.00 -7.18
CA LEU A 21 5.99 6.00 -6.12
C LEU A 21 5.58 7.37 -6.69
N ASN A 22 4.46 7.88 -6.21
CA ASN A 22 3.97 9.22 -6.54
C ASN A 22 4.05 10.14 -5.31
N ARG A 23 4.77 11.26 -5.44
CA ARG A 23 4.91 12.27 -4.37
C ARG A 23 3.55 12.94 -4.14
N VAL A 24 3.19 13.09 -2.88
CA VAL A 24 1.96 13.75 -2.42
C VAL A 24 2.37 15.00 -1.66
N ASP A 25 2.36 16.13 -2.35
CA ASP A 25 2.75 17.41 -1.78
C ASP A 25 1.49 18.21 -1.37
N THR A 26 0.97 17.88 -0.19
CA THR A 26 -0.17 18.61 0.36
C THR A 26 -0.18 18.56 1.89
N PRO A 27 -0.44 19.70 2.57
CA PRO A 27 -0.50 19.74 4.03
C PRO A 27 -1.73 19.01 4.59
N TYR A 28 -2.68 18.60 3.74
CA TYR A 28 -3.93 17.96 4.17
C TYR A 28 -3.83 16.44 4.28
N MET A 29 -2.77 15.82 3.76
CA MET A 29 -2.54 14.38 3.84
C MET A 29 -1.36 14.10 4.77
N SER A 30 -1.50 13.08 5.62
CA SER A 30 -0.46 12.67 6.57
C SER A 30 0.63 11.76 5.96
N PHE A 31 0.63 11.59 4.64
CA PHE A 31 1.57 10.76 3.89
C PHE A 31 2.21 11.55 2.75
N GLY A 32 3.51 11.34 2.53
CA GLY A 32 4.28 12.01 1.48
C GLY A 32 4.31 11.25 0.15
N TRP A 33 3.89 9.98 0.14
CA TRP A 33 3.96 9.11 -1.03
C TRP A 33 2.70 8.28 -1.19
N SER A 34 2.39 7.91 -2.43
CA SER A 34 1.30 6.99 -2.76
C SER A 34 1.69 6.02 -3.85
N VAL A 35 1.05 4.85 -3.85
CA VAL A 35 1.17 3.82 -4.89
C VAL A 35 -0.21 3.27 -5.25
N ASN A 36 -0.41 3.04 -6.54
CA ASN A 36 -1.66 2.49 -7.07
C ASN A 36 -1.31 1.41 -8.12
N PRO A 37 -1.61 0.12 -7.86
CA PRO A 37 -1.30 -0.99 -8.77
C PRO A 37 -2.12 -0.94 -10.07
N TYR A 38 -3.29 -0.30 -10.00
CA TYR A 38 -4.25 -0.21 -11.09
C TYR A 38 -4.60 1.25 -11.38
N ARG A 39 -5.23 1.48 -12.54
CA ARG A 39 -5.95 2.71 -12.85
C ARG A 39 -7.31 2.35 -13.43
N GLY A 40 -8.34 3.01 -12.94
CA GLY A 40 -9.73 2.56 -13.13
C GLY A 40 -10.16 1.66 -11.99
N CYS A 41 -11.46 1.65 -11.69
CA CYS A 41 -11.99 0.84 -10.60
C CYS A 41 -13.40 0.33 -10.92
N VAL A 42 -13.56 -0.99 -10.94
CA VAL A 42 -14.85 -1.64 -11.26
C VAL A 42 -15.93 -1.39 -10.21
N HIS A 43 -15.57 -0.86 -9.04
CA HIS A 43 -16.51 -0.55 -7.96
C HIS A 43 -17.57 0.52 -8.31
N ALA A 44 -17.34 1.26 -9.39
CA ALA A 44 -18.30 2.20 -9.98
C ALA A 44 -18.90 3.23 -8.99
N CYS A 45 -18.18 3.63 -7.94
CA CYS A 45 -18.72 4.58 -6.97
C CYS A 45 -19.03 5.92 -7.64
N VAL A 46 -20.27 6.41 -7.52
CA VAL A 46 -20.77 7.58 -8.27
C VAL A 46 -20.05 8.88 -7.91
N TYR A 47 -19.47 8.94 -6.71
CA TYR A 47 -18.74 10.10 -6.18
C TYR A 47 -17.21 10.00 -6.36
N CYS A 48 -16.71 8.95 -7.02
CA CYS A 48 -15.28 8.62 -7.00
C CYS A 48 -14.43 9.71 -7.68
N TYR A 49 -13.61 10.41 -6.91
CA TYR A 49 -12.75 11.47 -7.44
C TYR A 49 -11.74 10.97 -8.47
N ALA A 50 -11.37 9.68 -8.42
CA ALA A 50 -10.38 9.09 -9.31
C ALA A 50 -10.89 8.90 -10.75
N ARG A 51 -12.20 9.02 -10.98
CA ARG A 51 -12.83 8.99 -12.32
C ARG A 51 -12.17 9.96 -13.30
N ARG A 52 -11.81 11.15 -12.82
CA ARG A 52 -11.10 12.17 -13.61
C ARG A 52 -9.78 11.69 -14.20
N TYR A 53 -9.14 10.67 -13.60
CA TYR A 53 -7.84 10.23 -14.09
C TYR A 53 -7.97 9.58 -15.46
N HIS A 54 -9.12 9.05 -15.86
CA HIS A 54 -9.31 8.51 -17.21
C HIS A 54 -9.29 9.59 -18.31
N GLU A 55 -9.56 10.85 -17.96
CA GLU A 55 -9.51 11.97 -18.92
C GLU A 55 -8.09 12.18 -19.47
N TYR A 56 -7.05 11.94 -18.67
CA TYR A 56 -5.65 12.01 -19.13
C TYR A 56 -5.29 10.88 -20.14
N LEU A 57 -6.19 9.93 -20.37
CA LEU A 57 -6.08 8.89 -21.40
C LEU A 57 -7.05 9.12 -22.57
N ALA A 58 -7.68 10.30 -22.63
CA ALA A 58 -8.79 10.59 -23.55
C ALA A 58 -9.96 9.60 -23.41
N LEU A 59 -10.21 9.11 -22.19
CA LEU A 59 -11.33 8.23 -21.83
C LEU A 59 -12.34 8.96 -20.93
N GLY A 60 -13.60 8.50 -20.95
CA GLY A 60 -14.66 9.09 -20.15
C GLY A 60 -14.53 8.81 -18.64
N PRO A 61 -15.02 9.71 -17.77
CA PRO A 61 -15.01 9.54 -16.31
C PRO A 61 -16.10 8.57 -15.80
N GLY A 62 -17.10 8.27 -16.63
CA GLY A 62 -18.21 7.38 -16.32
C GLY A 62 -17.84 5.92 -16.58
N HIS A 63 -18.46 5.36 -17.61
CA HIS A 63 -18.38 3.93 -17.94
C HIS A 63 -16.96 3.44 -18.26
N ASP A 64 -16.13 4.24 -18.96
CA ASP A 64 -14.75 3.83 -19.25
C ASP A 64 -13.91 3.63 -17.98
N PHE A 65 -14.14 4.44 -16.93
CA PHE A 65 -13.40 4.31 -15.67
C PHE A 65 -13.65 2.97 -14.97
N GLU A 66 -14.89 2.48 -15.03
CA GLU A 66 -15.31 1.24 -14.37
C GLU A 66 -15.16 0.01 -15.27
N GLN A 67 -15.07 0.18 -16.60
CA GLN A 67 -14.90 -0.93 -17.54
C GLN A 67 -13.49 -1.09 -18.11
N GLN A 68 -12.64 -0.07 -18.09
CA GLN A 68 -11.28 -0.16 -18.62
C GLN A 68 -10.26 -0.03 -17.49
N ILE A 69 -9.77 -1.17 -17.02
CA ILE A 69 -8.84 -1.24 -15.89
C ILE A 69 -7.43 -1.44 -16.43
N PHE A 70 -6.58 -0.44 -16.24
CA PHE A 70 -5.17 -0.52 -16.61
C PHE A 70 -4.39 -1.17 -15.48
N VAL A 71 -3.71 -2.27 -15.78
CA VAL A 71 -2.96 -3.10 -14.86
C VAL A 71 -1.47 -2.83 -15.04
N LYS A 72 -0.80 -2.28 -14.02
CA LYS A 72 0.64 -2.01 -14.08
C LYS A 72 1.43 -3.29 -13.80
N VAL A 73 1.63 -4.13 -14.81
CA VAL A 73 2.17 -5.50 -14.63
C VAL A 73 3.58 -5.52 -14.05
N ASN A 74 4.38 -4.48 -14.29
CA ASN A 74 5.72 -4.32 -13.75
C ASN A 74 5.77 -3.53 -12.41
N ALA A 75 4.63 -3.24 -11.77
CA ALA A 75 4.55 -2.37 -10.60
C ALA A 75 5.46 -2.82 -9.45
N VAL A 76 5.48 -4.12 -9.15
CA VAL A 76 6.27 -4.66 -8.02
C VAL A 76 7.77 -4.51 -8.28
N GLU A 77 8.23 -4.82 -9.49
CA GLU A 77 9.63 -4.66 -9.89
C GLU A 77 10.06 -3.18 -9.80
N VAL A 78 9.27 -2.29 -10.39
CA VAL A 78 9.53 -0.85 -10.38
C VAL A 78 9.61 -0.32 -8.94
N LEU A 79 8.66 -0.71 -8.08
CA LEU A 79 8.64 -0.29 -6.68
C LEU A 79 9.89 -0.76 -5.94
N ARG A 80 10.27 -2.03 -6.07
CA ARG A 80 11.49 -2.55 -5.42
C ARG A 80 12.73 -1.77 -5.82
N ARG A 81 12.88 -1.46 -7.12
CA ARG A 81 13.97 -0.62 -7.62
C ARG A 81 13.95 0.80 -7.04
N GLU A 82 12.77 1.39 -6.87
CA GLU A 82 12.63 2.72 -6.27
C GLU A 82 12.95 2.73 -4.77
N LEU A 83 12.47 1.73 -4.02
CA LEU A 83 12.74 1.57 -2.58
C LEU A 83 14.21 1.21 -2.29
N ALA A 84 14.90 0.55 -3.23
CA ALA A 84 16.32 0.19 -3.11
C ALA A 84 17.29 1.37 -3.27
N ARG A 85 16.79 2.56 -3.67
CA ARG A 85 17.64 3.75 -3.82
C ARG A 85 18.18 4.19 -2.46
N LYS A 86 19.46 4.54 -2.39
CA LYS A 86 20.10 5.07 -1.18
C LYS A 86 19.40 6.34 -0.64
N SER A 87 18.71 7.08 -1.51
CA SER A 87 17.94 8.28 -1.14
C SER A 87 16.58 7.98 -0.54
N TRP A 88 16.11 6.73 -0.55
CA TRP A 88 14.82 6.38 0.02
C TRP A 88 14.86 6.43 1.56
N ASN A 89 14.14 7.40 2.13
CA ASN A 89 14.14 7.65 3.57
C ASN A 89 13.01 6.90 4.32
N ARG A 90 12.46 5.84 3.72
CA ARG A 90 11.39 5.02 4.32
C ARG A 90 10.18 5.84 4.77
N GLU A 91 9.84 6.86 3.97
CA GLU A 91 8.66 7.70 4.22
C GLU A 91 7.36 6.88 4.05
N ALA A 92 6.31 7.24 4.77
CA ALA A 92 5.04 6.53 4.73
C ALA A 92 4.39 6.56 3.33
N VAL A 93 3.96 5.38 2.87
CA VAL A 93 3.34 5.17 1.55
C VAL A 93 1.84 4.85 1.71
N ALA A 94 0.98 5.61 1.05
CA ALA A 94 -0.44 5.30 0.95
C ALA A 94 -0.75 4.41 -0.27
N VAL A 95 -1.28 3.23 -0.03
CA VAL A 95 -1.69 2.25 -1.03
C VAL A 95 -3.19 2.41 -1.32
N GLY A 96 -3.55 2.53 -2.59
CA GLY A 96 -4.95 2.58 -2.99
C GLY A 96 -5.62 3.95 -2.85
N THR A 97 -4.86 5.02 -3.08
CA THR A 97 -5.42 6.38 -3.02
C THR A 97 -6.36 6.65 -4.19
N ALA A 98 -6.04 6.19 -5.40
CA ALA A 98 -6.81 6.47 -6.62
C ALA A 98 -7.59 5.25 -7.16
N VAL A 99 -7.51 4.12 -6.48
CA VAL A 99 -8.14 2.87 -6.88
C VAL A 99 -8.30 1.97 -5.67
N ASP A 100 -9.26 1.05 -5.68
CA ASP A 100 -9.24 -0.02 -4.69
C ASP A 100 -8.16 -1.05 -5.06
N PRO A 101 -7.11 -1.22 -4.23
CA PRO A 101 -6.02 -2.12 -4.54
C PRO A 101 -6.45 -3.59 -4.47
N TYR A 102 -7.61 -3.87 -3.87
CA TYR A 102 -8.22 -5.19 -3.73
C TYR A 102 -9.47 -5.35 -4.60
N GLN A 103 -9.64 -4.52 -5.64
CA GLN A 103 -10.66 -4.77 -6.65
C GLN A 103 -10.46 -6.16 -7.29
N PRO A 104 -11.50 -6.77 -7.87
CA PRO A 104 -11.44 -8.16 -8.33
C PRO A 104 -10.25 -8.56 -9.23
N ALA A 105 -9.69 -7.64 -10.04
CA ALA A 105 -8.47 -7.88 -10.82
C ALA A 105 -7.29 -8.37 -9.94
N GLU A 106 -7.21 -7.95 -8.69
CA GLU A 106 -6.20 -8.39 -7.72
C GLU A 106 -6.25 -9.89 -7.43
N GLY A 107 -7.38 -10.55 -7.67
CA GLY A 107 -7.51 -12.01 -7.57
C GLY A 107 -6.62 -12.76 -8.56
N ARG A 108 -6.39 -12.18 -9.74
CA ARG A 108 -5.50 -12.72 -10.78
C ARG A 108 -4.07 -12.21 -10.63
N TYR A 109 -3.90 -10.90 -10.50
CA TYR A 109 -2.58 -10.27 -10.67
C TYR A 109 -1.73 -10.23 -9.41
N ARG A 110 -2.35 -10.23 -8.22
CA ARG A 110 -1.64 -10.21 -6.92
C ARG A 110 -0.61 -9.07 -6.78
N LEU A 111 -0.83 -7.93 -7.45
CA LEU A 111 0.11 -6.81 -7.46
C LEU A 111 0.13 -6.10 -6.11
N THR A 112 -1.04 -5.95 -5.47
CA THR A 112 -1.11 -5.37 -4.14
C THR A 112 -0.33 -6.19 -3.14
N ARG A 113 -0.44 -7.53 -3.19
CA ARG A 113 0.38 -8.40 -2.35
C ARG A 113 1.88 -8.14 -2.55
N GLY A 114 2.36 -8.15 -3.80
CA GLY A 114 3.77 -7.92 -4.11
C GLY A 114 4.24 -6.51 -3.69
N ILE A 115 3.37 -5.50 -3.77
CA ILE A 115 3.63 -4.16 -3.25
C ILE A 115 3.79 -4.19 -1.73
N LEU A 116 2.90 -4.85 -1.00
CA LEU A 116 2.99 -4.96 0.46
C LEU A 116 4.24 -5.73 0.90
N GLU A 117 4.59 -6.79 0.18
CA GLU A 117 5.83 -7.55 0.41
C GLU A 117 7.05 -6.66 0.21
N ALA A 118 7.11 -5.89 -0.89
CA ALA A 118 8.19 -4.94 -1.14
C ALA A 118 8.28 -3.87 -0.04
N LEU A 119 7.15 -3.26 0.35
CA LEU A 119 7.15 -2.26 1.42
C LEU A 119 7.68 -2.84 2.75
N ALA A 120 7.32 -4.07 3.07
CA ALA A 120 7.84 -4.77 4.24
C ALA A 120 9.34 -5.09 4.13
N ASP A 121 9.82 -5.56 2.97
CA ASP A 121 11.23 -5.92 2.77
C ASP A 121 12.18 -4.71 2.87
N TYR A 122 11.68 -3.50 2.58
CA TYR A 122 12.44 -2.25 2.66
C TYR A 122 12.06 -1.39 3.88
N ASP A 123 11.49 -1.99 4.93
CA ASP A 123 11.09 -1.32 6.18
C ASP A 123 10.30 -0.02 5.96
N THR A 124 9.42 -0.03 4.96
CA THR A 124 8.67 1.16 4.56
C THR A 124 7.25 1.08 5.13
N PRO A 125 6.87 2.01 6.02
CA PRO A 125 5.53 2.00 6.60
C PRO A 125 4.48 2.35 5.55
N CYS A 126 3.27 1.83 5.76
CA CYS A 126 2.19 2.09 4.81
C CYS A 126 0.82 2.27 5.44
N SER A 127 -0.07 2.87 4.66
CA SER A 127 -1.52 2.87 4.91
C SER A 127 -2.23 2.31 3.70
N ILE A 128 -3.37 1.65 3.91
CA ILE A 128 -4.17 1.04 2.85
C ILE A 128 -5.59 1.55 2.98
N VAL A 129 -6.18 1.99 1.86
CA VAL A 129 -7.62 2.27 1.78
C VAL A 129 -8.28 1.23 0.89
N THR A 130 -9.34 0.60 1.37
CA THR A 130 -10.10 -0.39 0.59
C THR A 130 -11.57 -0.46 1.03
N LYS A 131 -12.40 -1.02 0.16
CA LYS A 131 -13.79 -1.46 0.41
C LYS A 131 -13.92 -2.97 0.35
N ASN A 132 -12.85 -3.71 0.07
CA ASN A 132 -12.92 -5.11 -0.33
C ASN A 132 -12.43 -6.08 0.76
N SER A 133 -13.02 -7.28 0.79
CA SER A 133 -12.65 -8.36 1.71
C SER A 133 -11.39 -9.12 1.30
N MET A 134 -10.96 -9.01 0.04
CA MET A 134 -9.78 -9.74 -0.47
C MET A 134 -8.48 -9.42 0.29
N ILE A 135 -8.43 -8.29 1.00
CA ILE A 135 -7.32 -7.94 1.89
C ILE A 135 -6.94 -9.03 2.90
N LEU A 136 -7.90 -9.88 3.32
CA LEU A 136 -7.64 -10.99 4.24
C LEU A 136 -6.70 -12.06 3.66
N ARG A 137 -6.62 -12.18 2.33
CA ARG A 137 -5.68 -13.08 1.66
C ARG A 137 -4.22 -12.75 2.03
N ASP A 138 -3.94 -11.48 2.28
CA ASP A 138 -2.59 -10.97 2.55
C ASP A 138 -2.36 -10.71 4.04
N LEU A 139 -3.14 -11.36 4.91
CA LEU A 139 -3.04 -11.20 6.37
C LEU A 139 -1.63 -11.47 6.90
N ASP A 140 -0.95 -12.47 6.35
CA ASP A 140 0.43 -12.83 6.69
C ASP A 140 1.40 -11.67 6.44
N VAL A 141 1.27 -10.98 5.31
CA VAL A 141 2.10 -9.80 4.96
C VAL A 141 1.72 -8.59 5.81
N LEU A 142 0.43 -8.39 6.07
CA LEU A 142 -0.05 -7.32 6.94
C LEU A 142 0.43 -7.48 8.38
N GLN A 143 0.47 -8.70 8.91
CA GLN A 143 1.04 -8.98 10.24
C GLN A 143 2.54 -8.73 10.27
N ARG A 144 3.27 -9.08 9.20
CA ARG A 144 4.71 -8.75 9.08
C ARG A 144 4.94 -7.25 9.11
N LEU A 145 4.16 -6.48 8.35
CA LEU A 145 4.20 -5.02 8.38
C LEU A 145 3.85 -4.46 9.76
N ALA A 146 2.81 -5.00 10.41
CA ALA A 146 2.37 -4.55 11.73
C ALA A 146 3.41 -4.78 12.83
N ARG A 147 4.22 -5.84 12.73
CA ARG A 147 5.34 -6.13 13.64
C ARG A 147 6.62 -5.36 13.31
N GLY A 148 6.76 -4.89 12.08
CA GLY A 148 7.93 -4.17 11.60
C GLY A 148 7.67 -2.68 11.42
N PRO A 149 7.69 -2.15 10.18
CA PRO A 149 7.63 -0.70 9.93
C PRO A 149 6.29 -0.05 10.28
N GLY A 150 5.22 -0.84 10.37
CA GLY A 150 3.86 -0.40 10.67
C GLY A 150 2.95 -0.35 9.44
N VAL A 151 1.70 -0.80 9.63
CA VAL A 151 0.62 -0.68 8.64
C VAL A 151 -0.67 -0.21 9.31
N SER A 152 -1.41 0.67 8.63
CA SER A 152 -2.81 0.96 8.96
C SER A 152 -3.74 0.65 7.80
N VAL A 153 -4.90 0.07 8.11
CA VAL A 153 -5.93 -0.24 7.11
C VAL A 153 -7.19 0.58 7.40
N ALA A 154 -7.65 1.32 6.42
CA ALA A 154 -8.90 2.08 6.49
C ALA A 154 -9.94 1.47 5.54
N PHE A 155 -11.06 1.02 6.12
CA PHE A 155 -12.22 0.59 5.34
C PHE A 155 -13.10 1.79 5.03
N SER A 156 -13.33 2.08 3.75
CA SER A 156 -14.32 3.11 3.40
C SER A 156 -15.72 2.60 3.71
N ILE A 157 -16.44 3.28 4.60
CA ILE A 157 -17.84 3.01 4.93
C ILE A 157 -18.56 4.36 4.95
N THR A 158 -19.31 4.64 3.89
CA THR A 158 -20.07 5.89 3.72
C THR A 158 -21.40 5.87 4.46
N THR A 159 -22.03 4.70 4.56
CA THR A 159 -23.32 4.47 5.23
C THR A 159 -23.45 3.01 5.65
N LEU A 160 -24.32 2.74 6.63
CA LEU A 160 -24.79 1.38 6.94
C LEU A 160 -26.14 1.05 6.30
N ASN A 161 -26.77 2.01 5.62
CA ASN A 161 -27.98 1.76 4.84
C ASN A 161 -27.60 0.98 3.56
N SER A 162 -27.88 -0.32 3.55
CA SER A 162 -27.56 -1.21 2.42
C SER A 162 -28.20 -0.79 1.10
N ALA A 163 -29.42 -0.24 1.14
CA ALA A 163 -30.11 0.22 -0.06
C ALA A 163 -29.43 1.46 -0.65
N LEU A 164 -29.06 2.43 0.20
CA LEU A 164 -28.28 3.57 -0.24
C LEU A 164 -26.91 3.14 -0.76
N ALA A 165 -26.19 2.29 -0.01
CA ALA A 165 -24.86 1.79 -0.40
C ALA A 165 -24.87 1.15 -1.80
N LYS A 166 -25.86 0.31 -2.11
CA LYS A 166 -26.01 -0.30 -3.45
C LYS A 166 -26.22 0.73 -4.57
N ARG A 167 -26.80 1.89 -4.27
CA ARG A 167 -27.02 2.96 -5.27
C ARG A 167 -25.77 3.81 -5.50
N ILE A 168 -24.99 4.08 -4.45
CA ILE A 168 -23.81 4.95 -4.53
C ILE A 168 -22.49 4.19 -4.79
N GLU A 169 -22.45 2.90 -4.48
CA GLU A 169 -21.28 2.01 -4.55
C GLU A 169 -21.70 0.60 -5.02
N PRO A 170 -22.29 0.45 -6.22
CA PRO A 170 -23.03 -0.74 -6.64
C PRO A 170 -22.20 -2.03 -6.62
N ASP A 171 -20.94 -1.95 -7.03
CA ASP A 171 -20.08 -3.13 -7.23
C ASP A 171 -19.07 -3.33 -6.10
N THR A 172 -19.41 -2.86 -4.91
CA THR A 172 -18.57 -3.01 -3.71
C THR A 172 -19.20 -3.99 -2.72
N PRO A 173 -18.40 -4.67 -1.87
CA PRO A 173 -18.96 -5.48 -0.80
C PRO A 173 -19.87 -4.66 0.14
N PRO A 174 -20.95 -5.23 0.69
CA PRO A 174 -21.84 -4.52 1.60
C PRO A 174 -21.11 -3.95 2.84
N PRO A 175 -21.56 -2.81 3.39
CA PRO A 175 -20.91 -2.17 4.55
C PRO A 175 -20.67 -3.12 5.73
N GLN A 176 -21.63 -3.99 6.04
CA GLN A 176 -21.50 -4.95 7.14
C GLN A 176 -20.40 -5.99 6.89
N GLN A 177 -20.16 -6.38 5.64
CA GLN A 177 -19.04 -7.25 5.28
C GLN A 177 -17.70 -6.56 5.52
N ARG A 178 -17.59 -5.26 5.17
CA ARG A 178 -16.38 -4.46 5.41
C ARG A 178 -16.05 -4.36 6.90
N LEU A 179 -17.06 -4.13 7.75
CA LEU A 179 -16.90 -4.13 9.21
C LEU A 179 -16.43 -5.49 9.76
N ARG A 180 -16.96 -6.61 9.24
CA ARG A 180 -16.53 -7.95 9.64
C ARG A 180 -15.07 -8.22 9.28
N VAL A 181 -14.66 -7.85 8.07
CA VAL A 181 -13.27 -7.96 7.62
C VAL A 181 -12.35 -7.10 8.48
N MET A 182 -12.74 -5.85 8.76
CA MET A 182 -11.99 -4.96 9.64
C MET A 182 -11.78 -5.58 11.02
N ARG A 183 -12.82 -6.16 11.62
CA ARG A 183 -12.73 -6.84 12.93
C ARG A 183 -11.70 -7.96 12.90
N GLN A 184 -11.67 -8.76 11.84
CA GLN A 184 -10.69 -9.84 11.69
C GLN A 184 -9.25 -9.31 11.61
N LEU A 185 -9.02 -8.20 10.89
CA LEU A 185 -7.71 -7.55 10.87
C LEU A 185 -7.30 -7.04 12.26
N VAL A 186 -8.21 -6.38 12.99
CA VAL A 186 -7.96 -5.93 14.36
C VAL A 186 -7.60 -7.10 15.27
N GLN A 187 -8.37 -8.20 15.22
CA GLN A 187 -8.13 -9.41 16.01
C GLN A 187 -6.78 -10.06 15.68
N ALA A 188 -6.30 -9.91 14.45
CA ALA A 188 -4.99 -10.40 14.03
C ALA A 188 -3.81 -9.46 14.38
N GLY A 189 -4.07 -8.36 15.11
CA GLY A 189 -3.05 -7.39 15.50
C GLY A 189 -2.73 -6.34 14.45
N VAL A 190 -3.52 -6.24 13.37
CA VAL A 190 -3.37 -5.20 12.34
C VAL A 190 -4.21 -4.00 12.73
N ARG A 191 -3.59 -2.82 12.82
CA ARG A 191 -4.30 -1.58 13.11
C ARG A 191 -5.28 -1.25 11.96
N ALA A 192 -6.57 -1.38 12.21
CA ALA A 192 -7.60 -1.07 11.22
C ALA A 192 -8.69 -0.14 11.76
N GLY A 193 -9.33 0.62 10.88
CA GLY A 193 -10.37 1.58 11.24
C GLY A 193 -11.29 1.92 10.08
N VAL A 194 -12.16 2.89 10.31
CA VAL A 194 -13.15 3.34 9.32
C VAL A 194 -12.76 4.69 8.72
N LEU A 195 -12.87 4.78 7.41
CA LEU A 195 -12.86 6.02 6.67
C LEU A 195 -14.30 6.34 6.24
N LEU A 196 -14.94 7.24 6.97
CA LEU A 196 -16.24 7.82 6.65
C LEU A 196 -16.05 8.91 5.59
N ALA A 197 -15.67 8.48 4.38
CA ALA A 197 -15.43 9.36 3.26
C ALA A 197 -15.94 8.75 1.94
N PRO A 198 -16.75 9.50 1.17
CA PRO A 198 -17.26 10.83 1.50
C PRO A 198 -18.47 10.80 2.46
N ILE A 199 -18.63 11.86 3.25
CA ILE A 199 -19.93 12.27 3.80
C ILE A 199 -20.70 13.03 2.70
N LEU A 200 -21.90 12.56 2.38
CA LEU A 200 -22.72 13.01 1.26
C LEU A 200 -23.86 13.92 1.77
N PRO A 201 -23.90 15.21 1.38
CA PRO A 201 -24.95 16.13 1.83
C PRO A 201 -26.38 15.66 1.53
N GLY A 202 -27.25 15.67 2.53
CA GLY A 202 -28.63 15.22 2.43
C GLY A 202 -28.81 13.70 2.31
N LEU A 203 -27.74 12.91 2.35
CA LEU A 203 -27.77 11.45 2.22
C LEU A 203 -27.13 10.73 3.40
N THR A 204 -25.99 11.23 3.91
CA THR A 204 -25.24 10.59 5.01
C THR A 204 -24.72 11.58 6.06
N ASP A 205 -25.11 12.86 5.98
CA ASP A 205 -24.61 13.95 6.83
C ASP A 205 -25.48 14.27 8.06
N ASP A 206 -26.59 13.54 8.25
CA ASP A 206 -27.43 13.63 9.44
C ASP A 206 -26.80 12.90 10.64
N THR A 207 -27.18 13.31 11.85
CA THR A 207 -26.60 12.76 13.09
C THR A 207 -26.80 11.24 13.20
N HIS A 208 -27.96 10.72 12.80
CA HIS A 208 -28.28 9.31 12.94
C HIS A 208 -27.39 8.45 12.03
N SER A 209 -27.25 8.82 10.75
CA SER A 209 -26.38 8.13 9.79
C SER A 209 -24.91 8.15 10.22
N LEU A 210 -24.40 9.31 10.64
CA LEU A 210 -23.02 9.45 11.11
C LEU A 210 -22.77 8.62 12.37
N GLU A 211 -23.68 8.69 13.35
CA GLU A 211 -23.57 7.96 14.61
C GLU A 211 -23.64 6.45 14.40
N ALA A 212 -24.50 5.98 13.49
CA ALA A 212 -24.62 4.57 13.17
C ALA A 212 -23.29 3.97 12.70
N VAL A 213 -22.58 4.63 11.77
CA VAL A 213 -21.28 4.16 11.28
C VAL A 213 -20.22 4.21 12.40
N ILE A 214 -20.15 5.32 13.15
CA ILE A 214 -19.16 5.51 14.21
C ILE A 214 -19.34 4.47 15.32
N ARG A 215 -20.58 4.25 15.78
CA ARG A 215 -20.92 3.25 16.78
C ARG A 215 -20.55 1.85 16.29
N ALA A 216 -20.95 1.49 15.07
CA ALA A 216 -20.63 0.18 14.52
C ALA A 216 -19.11 -0.03 14.35
N ALA A 217 -18.36 1.02 13.98
CA ALA A 217 -16.91 0.97 13.93
C ALA A 217 -16.32 0.59 15.31
N ARG A 218 -16.81 1.22 16.39
CA ARG A 218 -16.38 0.92 17.76
C ARG A 218 -16.73 -0.51 18.16
N GLU A 219 -17.95 -0.95 17.89
CA GLU A 219 -18.43 -2.32 18.18
C GLU A 219 -17.60 -3.40 17.46
N HIS A 220 -16.96 -3.05 16.33
CA HIS A 220 -16.09 -3.92 15.55
C HIS A 220 -14.60 -3.74 15.86
N GLY A 221 -14.26 -3.00 16.92
CA GLY A 221 -12.89 -2.86 17.39
C GLY A 221 -12.04 -1.88 16.57
N ALA A 222 -12.64 -1.01 15.76
CA ALA A 222 -11.88 -0.02 15.00
C ALA A 222 -10.92 0.77 15.92
N ALA A 223 -9.67 0.93 15.48
CA ALA A 223 -8.66 1.73 16.15
C ALA A 223 -8.87 3.24 15.90
N PHE A 224 -9.51 3.60 14.80
CA PHE A 224 -9.77 5.00 14.45
C PHE A 224 -11.02 5.15 13.56
N VAL A 225 -11.54 6.36 13.55
CA VAL A 225 -12.49 6.84 12.54
C VAL A 225 -11.98 8.16 11.98
N SER A 226 -11.79 8.20 10.67
CA SER A 226 -11.47 9.40 9.91
C SER A 226 -12.66 9.76 9.02
N ALA A 227 -12.82 11.04 8.69
CA ALA A 227 -13.95 11.50 7.90
C ALA A 227 -13.54 12.61 6.94
N ALA A 228 -14.19 12.65 5.78
CA ALA A 228 -14.06 13.74 4.83
C ALA A 228 -15.41 14.01 4.16
N VAL A 229 -15.74 15.29 4.00
CA VAL A 229 -16.92 15.69 3.23
C VAL A 229 -16.64 15.48 1.75
N LEU A 230 -17.69 15.12 1.00
CA LEU A 230 -17.64 14.94 -0.45
C LEU A 230 -16.88 16.10 -1.14
N ARG A 231 -16.02 15.71 -2.08
CA ARG A 231 -15.30 16.59 -3.01
C ARG A 231 -15.74 16.22 -4.44
N LEU A 232 -16.20 17.21 -5.19
CA LEU A 232 -16.65 17.06 -6.57
C LEU A 232 -15.82 17.96 -7.49
N GLN A 233 -14.69 17.44 -7.98
CA GLN A 233 -13.80 18.19 -8.87
C GLN A 233 -13.89 17.69 -10.31
N GLY A 234 -13.92 18.63 -11.25
CA GLY A 234 -13.89 18.33 -12.68
C GLY A 234 -15.07 17.47 -13.10
N SER A 235 -14.82 16.57 -14.04
CA SER A 235 -15.81 15.69 -14.68
C SER A 235 -16.57 14.77 -13.73
N VAL A 236 -16.06 14.54 -12.52
CA VAL A 236 -16.77 13.78 -11.47
C VAL A 236 -18.05 14.49 -11.04
N LYS A 237 -18.08 15.82 -11.13
CA LYS A 237 -19.27 16.62 -10.79
C LYS A 237 -20.44 16.28 -11.72
N ASP A 238 -20.18 16.05 -13.00
CA ASP A 238 -21.20 15.72 -13.99
C ASP A 238 -21.73 14.30 -13.77
N VAL A 239 -20.84 13.32 -13.58
CA VAL A 239 -21.23 11.94 -13.22
C VAL A 239 -22.09 11.90 -11.97
N TYR A 240 -21.72 12.68 -10.94
CA TYR A 240 -22.49 12.75 -9.70
C TYR A 240 -23.82 13.49 -9.89
N LYS A 241 -23.86 14.54 -10.73
CA LYS A 241 -25.08 15.27 -11.08
C LYS A 241 -26.08 14.35 -11.79
N ASP A 242 -25.62 13.51 -12.73
CA ASP A 242 -26.47 12.54 -13.43
C ASP A 242 -27.08 11.53 -12.45
N PHE A 243 -26.28 11.07 -11.47
CA PHE A 243 -26.80 10.27 -10.36
C PHE A 243 -27.89 11.03 -9.58
N LEU A 244 -27.66 12.29 -9.20
CA LEU A 244 -28.66 13.08 -8.47
C LEU A 244 -29.97 13.21 -9.25
N ILE A 245 -29.90 13.54 -10.55
CA ILE A 245 -31.07 13.71 -11.42
C ILE A 245 -31.88 12.42 -11.48
N ARG A 246 -31.22 11.27 -11.65
CA ARG A 246 -31.88 9.99 -11.81
C ARG A 246 -32.44 9.43 -10.49
N GLU A 247 -31.69 9.57 -9.41
CA GLU A 247 -31.90 8.79 -8.19
C GLU A 247 -32.52 9.62 -7.05
N VAL A 248 -32.13 10.89 -6.91
CA VAL A 248 -32.51 11.75 -5.79
C VAL A 248 -32.68 13.22 -6.23
N PRO A 249 -33.57 13.50 -7.22
CA PRO A 249 -33.63 14.81 -7.88
C PRO A 249 -33.96 15.96 -6.93
N TRP A 250 -34.67 15.70 -5.83
CA TRP A 250 -34.97 16.70 -4.80
C TRP A 250 -33.73 17.25 -4.08
N LEU A 251 -32.59 16.56 -4.14
CA LEU A 251 -31.32 17.05 -3.60
C LEU A 251 -30.54 17.93 -4.59
N LEU A 252 -30.88 17.95 -5.88
CA LEU A 252 -30.13 18.71 -6.88
C LEU A 252 -29.94 20.19 -6.50
N PRO A 253 -30.97 20.94 -6.04
CA PRO A 253 -30.79 22.33 -5.63
C PRO A 253 -29.83 22.50 -4.43
N LEU A 254 -29.75 21.51 -3.54
CA LEU A 254 -28.78 21.53 -2.44
C LEU A 254 -27.35 21.41 -2.98
N TYR A 255 -27.10 20.48 -3.89
CA TYR A 255 -25.77 20.26 -4.45
C TYR A 255 -25.31 21.40 -5.36
N GLU A 256 -26.21 22.03 -6.11
CA GLU A 256 -25.89 23.22 -6.91
C GLU A 256 -25.43 24.39 -6.02
N ARG A 257 -26.06 24.58 -4.86
CA ARG A 257 -25.64 25.58 -3.87
C ARG A 257 -24.35 25.20 -3.14
N LEU A 258 -24.18 23.93 -2.78
CA LEU A 258 -23.01 23.49 -1.99
C LEU A 258 -21.76 23.29 -2.83
N TYR A 259 -21.86 23.00 -4.12
CA TYR A 259 -20.71 22.68 -4.96
C TYR A 259 -20.57 23.59 -6.18
N PRO A 260 -20.49 24.93 -6.01
CA PRO A 260 -20.07 25.80 -7.10
C PRO A 260 -18.61 25.50 -7.50
N ALA A 261 -17.79 25.04 -6.55
CA ALA A 261 -16.41 24.59 -6.72
C ALA A 261 -16.22 23.14 -6.24
N ALA A 262 -14.96 22.70 -6.19
CA ALA A 262 -14.60 21.32 -5.85
C ALA A 262 -15.00 20.88 -4.42
N TYR A 263 -15.08 21.81 -3.50
CA TYR A 263 -15.37 21.56 -2.09
C TYR A 263 -16.62 22.32 -1.65
N ALA A 264 -17.35 21.76 -0.68
CA ALA A 264 -18.41 22.47 0.00
C ALA A 264 -17.86 23.71 0.76
N PRO A 265 -18.68 24.73 1.04
CA PRO A 265 -18.26 25.87 1.86
C PRO A 265 -17.63 25.43 3.17
N ARG A 266 -16.59 26.15 3.63
CA ARG A 266 -15.85 25.83 4.86
C ARG A 266 -16.78 25.69 6.07
N ALA A 267 -17.76 26.58 6.20
CA ALA A 267 -18.77 26.53 7.24
C ALA A 267 -19.60 25.22 7.24
N TYR A 268 -19.94 24.68 6.06
CA TYR A 268 -20.62 23.39 5.95
C TYR A 268 -19.68 22.26 6.38
N GLN A 269 -18.44 22.25 5.90
CA GLN A 269 -17.44 21.25 6.26
C GLN A 269 -17.17 21.23 7.77
N ASP A 270 -16.91 22.40 8.37
CA ASP A 270 -16.60 22.53 9.80
C ASP A 270 -17.80 22.08 10.66
N ARG A 271 -19.04 22.39 10.25
CA ARG A 271 -20.25 21.92 10.93
C ARG A 271 -20.38 20.39 10.93
N ILE A 272 -20.20 19.77 9.76
CA ILE A 272 -20.31 18.31 9.62
C ILE A 272 -19.16 17.61 10.36
N LEU A 273 -17.93 18.06 10.16
CA LEU A 273 -16.76 17.47 10.82
C LEU A 273 -16.78 17.71 12.33
N GLY A 274 -17.27 18.86 12.80
CA GLY A 274 -17.49 19.13 14.22
C GLY A 274 -18.48 18.15 14.85
N ARG A 275 -19.58 17.84 14.17
CA ARG A 275 -20.53 16.79 14.58
C ARG A 275 -19.87 15.42 14.63
N VAL A 276 -19.09 15.06 13.62
CA VAL A 276 -18.31 13.80 13.62
C VAL A 276 -17.38 13.75 14.82
N GLN A 277 -16.67 14.83 15.16
CA GLN A 277 -15.79 14.84 16.33
C GLN A 277 -16.55 14.68 17.65
N GLN A 278 -17.73 15.29 17.78
CA GLN A 278 -18.59 15.09 18.96
C GLN A 278 -19.02 13.62 19.10
N LEU A 279 -19.49 13.01 18.01
CA LEU A 279 -19.90 11.61 17.98
C LEU A 279 -18.72 10.67 18.24
N LYS A 280 -17.55 10.94 17.66
CA LYS A 280 -16.31 10.22 17.95
C LYS A 280 -15.98 10.23 19.43
N ARG A 281 -16.04 11.39 20.09
CA ARG A 281 -15.82 11.50 21.54
C ARG A 281 -16.83 10.65 22.34
N ARG A 282 -18.12 10.73 21.98
CA ARG A 282 -19.20 9.97 22.63
C ARG A 282 -18.99 8.45 22.55
N HIS A 283 -18.45 7.96 21.43
CA HIS A 283 -18.27 6.52 21.16
C HIS A 283 -16.84 6.03 21.42
N GLY A 284 -16.04 6.76 22.21
CA GLY A 284 -14.74 6.27 22.67
C GLY A 284 -13.58 6.43 21.68
N PHE A 285 -13.72 7.28 20.65
CA PHE A 285 -12.63 7.70 19.76
C PHE A 285 -12.01 9.04 20.16
N ALA A 286 -12.08 9.41 21.46
CA ALA A 286 -11.65 10.71 21.98
C ALA A 286 -10.12 10.92 21.89
N ARG A 287 -9.34 9.84 21.95
CA ARG A 287 -7.93 9.82 21.58
C ARG A 287 -7.84 9.04 20.27
N SER A 288 -7.64 9.72 19.15
CA SER A 288 -6.96 9.04 18.04
C SER A 288 -5.60 8.70 18.59
N GLU A 289 -5.34 7.44 18.92
CA GLU A 289 -3.96 7.02 19.10
C GLU A 289 -3.23 7.44 17.83
N PRO A 290 -2.21 8.32 17.91
CA PRO A 290 -1.46 8.69 16.73
C PRO A 290 -1.00 7.39 16.08
N PHE A 291 -1.10 7.30 14.75
CA PHE A 291 -0.36 6.26 14.07
C PHE A 291 1.11 6.59 14.30
N VAL A 292 1.72 5.92 15.28
CA VAL A 292 3.14 6.10 15.54
C VAL A 292 3.84 5.27 14.49
N TYR A 293 4.30 5.96 13.44
CA TYR A 293 5.33 5.47 12.55
C TYR A 293 6.61 5.34 13.38
N THR A 294 6.79 4.22 14.08
CA THR A 294 8.05 3.97 14.76
C THR A 294 9.05 3.59 13.68
N ARG A 295 9.90 4.53 13.27
CA ARG A 295 11.12 4.20 12.52
C ARG A 295 11.81 3.08 13.30
N PRO A 296 12.04 1.88 12.73
CA PRO A 296 12.90 0.92 13.38
C PRO A 296 14.23 1.62 13.63
N GLN A 297 14.58 1.85 14.90
CA GLN A 297 15.96 2.19 15.22
C GLN A 297 16.78 1.02 14.69
N ALA A 298 17.78 1.30 13.85
CA ALA A 298 18.80 0.30 13.58
C ALA A 298 19.26 -0.22 14.96
N ALA A 299 19.32 -1.54 15.13
CA ALA A 299 19.91 -2.09 16.35
C ALA A 299 21.25 -1.37 16.55
N PRO A 300 21.53 -0.85 17.76
CA PRO A 300 22.80 -0.19 18.01
C PRO A 300 23.90 -1.14 17.56
N GLU A 301 24.64 -0.73 16.53
CA GLU A 301 25.78 -1.48 16.05
C GLU A 301 26.79 -1.42 17.19
N GLN A 302 26.92 -2.54 17.94
CA GLN A 302 27.91 -2.62 19.00
C GLN A 302 29.28 -2.60 18.34
N LEU A 303 29.84 -1.40 18.19
CA LEU A 303 31.20 -1.22 17.71
C LEU A 303 32.12 -2.01 18.65
N SER A 304 32.84 -2.99 18.11
CA SER A 304 33.82 -3.70 18.89
C SER A 304 34.91 -2.69 19.30
N LEU A 305 35.16 -2.57 20.61
CA LEU A 305 36.18 -1.65 21.14
C LEU A 305 37.59 -1.95 20.57
N PHE A 306 37.77 -3.15 20.01
CA PHE A 306 39.05 -3.65 19.54
C PHE A 306 39.36 -3.33 18.06
N GLU A 307 38.37 -2.97 17.23
CA GLU A 307 38.65 -2.60 15.82
C GLU A 307 39.30 -1.22 15.66
N ARG A 308 39.14 -0.32 16.64
CA ARG A 308 39.74 1.03 16.61
C ARG A 308 41.17 1.12 17.12
N ILE A 309 41.66 0.13 17.86
CA ILE A 309 43.04 0.14 18.37
C ILE A 309 44.03 -0.35 17.30
N ALA A 310 43.58 -1.16 16.34
CA ALA A 310 44.44 -1.66 15.26
C ALA A 310 44.80 -0.61 14.19
N SER A 311 44.06 0.51 14.10
CA SER A 311 44.24 1.53 13.07
C SER A 311 44.90 2.83 13.56
N SER A 312 45.21 2.98 14.85
CA SER A 312 46.02 4.10 15.33
C SER A 312 47.50 3.74 15.26
N SER A 313 48.13 4.08 14.15
CA SER A 313 49.58 4.10 14.00
C SER A 313 50.18 5.12 14.98
N TRP A 314 50.50 4.67 16.19
CA TRP A 314 51.42 5.38 17.06
C TRP A 314 52.82 5.27 16.44
N GLN A 315 53.17 6.27 15.62
CA GLN A 315 54.54 6.52 15.21
C GLN A 315 55.36 6.81 16.47
N ARG A 316 56.10 5.81 16.94
CA ARG A 316 57.17 6.00 17.91
C ARG A 316 58.35 6.62 17.15
N GLU A 317 58.53 7.93 17.31
CA GLU A 317 59.81 8.59 17.04
C GLU A 317 60.90 7.86 17.85
N GLN A 318 61.89 7.31 17.16
CA GLN A 318 63.09 6.77 17.79
C GLN A 318 64.14 7.88 17.90
N PRO A 319 64.64 8.22 19.10
CA PRO A 319 65.81 9.06 19.21
C PRO A 319 67.06 8.24 18.89
N HIS A 320 67.94 8.85 18.09
CA HIS A 320 69.26 8.34 17.74
C HIS A 320 70.10 8.07 19.00
N LEU A 321 70.46 6.80 19.22
CA LEU A 321 71.49 6.41 20.17
C LEU A 321 72.43 5.39 19.50
N SER A 322 73.70 5.73 19.56
CA SER A 322 74.88 5.05 19.03
C SER A 322 75.06 3.62 19.60
N GLN A 323 75.61 2.74 18.75
CA GLN A 323 76.01 1.38 19.12
C GLN A 323 77.12 1.35 20.18
N PRO A 324 77.24 0.23 20.91
CA PRO A 324 78.48 -0.53 20.81
C PRO A 324 78.27 -2.03 20.52
N ALA A 325 79.33 -2.62 19.96
CA ALA A 325 79.42 -3.96 19.41
C ALA A 325 79.50 -5.08 20.47
N CYS A 326 78.93 -6.25 20.16
CA CYS A 326 79.59 -7.57 20.31
C CYS A 326 78.71 -8.74 19.85
N GLY A 327 79.32 -9.71 19.14
CA GLY A 327 78.94 -11.13 19.18
C GLY A 327 78.17 -11.72 17.98
N ARG A 328 78.91 -12.36 17.06
CA ARG A 328 78.48 -13.49 16.19
C ARG A 328 79.05 -14.79 16.80
N PRO A 329 78.74 -16.04 16.35
CA PRO A 329 77.77 -16.62 15.38
C PRO A 329 77.12 -17.94 16.00
N PRO A 330 76.71 -19.04 15.29
CA PRO A 330 76.50 -19.39 13.86
C PRO A 330 75.11 -20.03 13.50
N LYS A 331 74.59 -19.89 12.25
CA LYS A 331 74.48 -20.87 11.11
C LYS A 331 74.13 -22.32 11.53
N THR A 332 73.17 -23.12 11.02
CA THR A 332 72.48 -23.38 9.71
C THR A 332 71.53 -24.60 9.96
N PRO A 333 70.86 -25.30 9.00
CA PRO A 333 70.26 -24.95 7.70
C PRO A 333 68.81 -25.51 7.50
N ALA A 334 68.26 -25.27 6.31
CA ALA A 334 66.97 -25.71 5.76
C ALA A 334 66.85 -27.21 5.48
N ILE A 335 65.59 -27.70 5.38
CA ILE A 335 65.22 -28.88 4.56
C ILE A 335 63.93 -28.57 3.79
N ALA A 336 64.00 -28.77 2.48
CA ALA A 336 62.90 -28.88 1.51
C ALA A 336 62.76 -30.36 1.08
N ALA A 337 61.58 -30.74 0.56
CA ALA A 337 61.28 -31.87 -0.38
C ALA A 337 59.91 -32.52 -0.03
N LEU A 338 58.90 -32.39 -0.91
CA LEU A 338 58.45 -33.36 -1.94
C LEU A 338 57.60 -34.51 -1.38
N VAL A 339 56.37 -34.68 -1.87
CA VAL A 339 55.90 -35.89 -2.60
C VAL A 339 54.66 -35.53 -3.43
N SER A 340 54.65 -36.06 -4.66
CA SER A 340 53.76 -35.86 -5.79
C SER A 340 52.57 -36.85 -5.85
N THR A 341 51.48 -36.39 -6.48
CA THR A 341 50.61 -37.08 -7.47
C THR A 341 50.23 -38.57 -7.32
N ALA A 342 48.92 -38.86 -7.36
CA ALA A 342 48.24 -39.57 -8.48
C ALA A 342 46.87 -40.13 -8.03
N ASN A 343 45.79 -39.81 -8.75
CA ASN A 343 45.05 -40.82 -9.53
C ASN A 343 43.97 -40.18 -10.43
N ARG A 344 43.93 -40.61 -11.69
CA ARG A 344 42.94 -40.22 -12.71
C ARG A 344 42.52 -41.47 -13.47
N ARG A 345 41.21 -41.61 -13.68
CA ARG A 345 40.50 -42.29 -14.79
C ARG A 345 40.30 -43.82 -14.77
N GLN A 346 39.03 -44.19 -14.92
CA GLN A 346 38.44 -45.14 -15.89
C GLN A 346 36.90 -45.14 -15.66
N THR A 347 35.96 -45.21 -16.59
CA THR A 347 35.90 -45.20 -18.07
C THR A 347 34.42 -45.08 -18.49
N GLU A 348 34.16 -44.46 -19.64
CA GLU A 348 32.87 -44.46 -20.36
C GLU A 348 32.64 -45.79 -21.13
N GLN A 349 31.36 -46.10 -21.40
CA GLN A 349 30.75 -46.48 -22.68
C GLN A 349 29.81 -47.70 -22.61
N THR A 350 28.52 -47.48 -22.91
CA THR A 350 27.81 -48.18 -23.99
C THR A 350 26.64 -47.34 -24.52
N ARG A 351 26.70 -47.08 -25.83
CA ARG A 351 25.63 -46.70 -26.80
C ARG A 351 24.47 -47.72 -26.75
N ASN A 352 23.26 -47.60 -27.32
CA ASN A 352 22.63 -46.81 -28.38
C ASN A 352 21.12 -47.17 -28.34
N ALA A 353 20.19 -46.26 -28.69
CA ALA A 353 19.01 -46.52 -29.55
C ALA A 353 18.00 -45.36 -29.54
N GLN A 354 17.79 -44.77 -30.72
CA GLN A 354 16.67 -43.94 -31.18
C GLN A 354 16.11 -44.67 -32.44
N PRO A 355 15.07 -44.18 -33.18
CA PRO A 355 13.99 -43.22 -32.91
C PRO A 355 12.61 -43.72 -33.42
N PHE A 356 11.52 -42.93 -33.31
CA PHE A 356 10.31 -42.81 -34.19
C PHE A 356 9.21 -42.10 -33.35
N GLY A 357 8.37 -41.17 -33.80
CA GLY A 357 8.09 -40.55 -35.09
C GLY A 357 7.06 -39.42 -34.91
N ARG A 358 6.95 -38.53 -35.90
CA ARG A 358 5.97 -37.42 -35.97
C ARG A 358 4.56 -37.93 -36.33
N SER A 359 3.52 -37.24 -35.88
CA SER A 359 2.31 -36.97 -36.70
C SER A 359 1.41 -35.90 -36.04
N SER A 360 1.03 -34.95 -36.89
CA SER A 360 -0.03 -33.95 -36.82
C SER A 360 -1.41 -34.41 -36.34
N ARG A 361 -2.12 -33.53 -35.63
CA ARG A 361 -3.45 -32.98 -35.95
C ARG A 361 -3.64 -31.63 -35.27
#